data_AF-A0A8I1QG14-F1
#
_entry.id   AF-A0A8I1QG14-F1
#
_cell.length_a   1.000
_cell.length_b   1.000
_cell.length_c   1.000
_cell.angle_alpha   90.00
_cell.angle_beta   90.00
_cell.angle_gamma   90.00
#
_symmetry.space_group_name_H-M   'P 1'
#
loop_
_entity.id
_entity.type
_entity.pdbx_description
1 polymer ?
#
loop_
_entity_poly.entity_id
_entity_poly.type
_entity_poly.pdbx_seq_one_letter_code
_entity_poly.pdbx_strand_id
1 'polypeptide(L)'
;MSDVRNDNEGYRRFRKAMNDGTLEAGMVVTQSELCDLLGLSLSPLRETLVLLEEFGLVEIKPRAGIKIVYPEVAFIRENYQFRIMIEIFSLKSFGDTVSDAWLADMRTNHEKCRISLTDGSPFETAHTPFLELDGRMHREIVASLGNRAILDTHERLQENIRMAQRVHRRPGFRGYLVDTVDEHMRVIAALEQRDVAGAIAAMEAHFQGSTHRTFAA
;
A
#
# COMPACT_ATOMS: atom_id res chain seq x y z
N MET A 1 0.26 -15.97 9.39
CA MET A 1 1.69 -16.35 9.39
C MET A 1 2.45 -15.06 9.59
N SER A 2 3.53 -15.05 10.38
CA SER A 2 4.25 -13.79 10.62
C SER A 2 4.67 -13.19 9.28
N ASP A 3 4.56 -11.87 9.14
CA ASP A 3 4.94 -11.19 7.91
C ASP A 3 6.46 -11.29 7.78
N VAL A 4 6.92 -12.36 7.12
CA VAL A 4 8.33 -12.69 6.90
C VAL A 4 9.09 -11.47 6.34
N ARG A 5 8.39 -10.54 5.65
CA ARG A 5 8.94 -9.28 5.16
C ARG A 5 9.32 -8.33 6.30
N ASN A 6 8.36 -8.01 7.16
CA ASN A 6 8.57 -7.07 8.25
C ASN A 6 9.33 -7.71 9.42
N ASP A 7 9.41 -9.03 9.51
CA ASP A 7 10.26 -9.73 10.48
C ASP A 7 11.71 -9.89 9.99
N ASN A 8 11.94 -9.91 8.67
CA ASN A 8 13.28 -9.99 8.09
C ASN A 8 13.99 -8.63 8.18
N GLU A 9 15.07 -8.60 8.96
CA GLU A 9 15.87 -7.39 9.17
C GLU A 9 16.44 -6.82 7.87
N GLY A 10 16.89 -7.69 6.95
CA GLY A 10 17.48 -7.21 5.71
C GLY A 10 16.47 -6.53 4.79
N TYR A 11 15.24 -7.04 4.74
CA TYR A 11 14.14 -6.41 4.01
C TYR A 11 13.79 -5.03 4.59
N ARG A 12 13.69 -4.90 5.93
CA ARG A 12 13.46 -3.60 6.59
C ARG A 12 14.54 -2.59 6.25
N ARG A 13 15.81 -3.01 6.26
CA ARG A 13 16.94 -2.14 5.92
C ARG A 13 16.97 -1.76 4.46
N PHE A 14 16.72 -2.71 3.57
CA PHE A 14 16.59 -2.43 2.13
C PHE A 14 15.54 -1.36 1.88
N ARG A 15 14.37 -1.50 2.50
CA ARG A 15 13.31 -0.50 2.40
C ARG A 15 13.70 0.86 2.94
N LYS A 16 14.38 0.91 4.10
CA LYS A 16 14.88 2.16 4.65
C LYS A 16 15.84 2.84 3.66
N ALA A 17 16.78 2.09 3.10
CA ALA A 17 17.74 2.57 2.11
C ALA A 17 17.08 3.05 0.80
N MET A 18 16.01 2.39 0.35
CA MET A 18 15.21 2.89 -0.78
C MET A 18 14.48 4.20 -0.43
N ASN A 19 14.00 4.35 0.80
CA ASN A 19 13.24 5.53 1.23
C ASN A 19 14.11 6.76 1.46
N ASP A 20 15.34 6.59 1.95
CA ASP A 20 16.27 7.69 2.21
C ASP A 20 17.17 8.03 1.01
N GLY A 21 17.02 7.30 -0.11
CA GLY A 21 17.76 7.52 -1.35
C GLY A 21 19.15 6.87 -1.38
N THR A 22 19.52 6.11 -0.34
CA THR A 22 20.76 5.32 -0.35
C THR A 22 20.75 4.26 -1.45
N LEU A 23 19.57 3.71 -1.76
CA LEU A 23 19.33 2.85 -2.91
C LEU A 23 18.28 3.48 -3.82
N GLU A 24 18.52 3.42 -5.12
CA GLU A 24 17.61 3.88 -6.16
C GLU A 24 17.42 2.77 -7.19
N ALA A 25 16.23 2.66 -7.76
CA ALA A 25 16.05 1.68 -8.83
C ALA A 25 16.84 2.06 -10.08
N GLY A 26 17.32 1.04 -10.78
CA GLY A 26 18.27 1.17 -11.86
C GLY A 26 19.72 1.04 -11.39
N MET A 27 20.01 1.27 -10.10
CA MET A 27 21.34 1.01 -9.53
C MET A 27 21.70 -0.47 -9.70
N VAL A 28 22.97 -0.74 -10.00
CA VAL A 28 23.54 -2.08 -10.02
C VAL A 28 24.64 -2.12 -8.98
N VAL A 29 24.51 -3.02 -8.02
CA VAL A 29 25.44 -3.18 -6.90
C VAL A 29 25.93 -4.61 -6.79
N THR A 30 27.14 -4.81 -6.32
CA THR A 30 27.66 -6.12 -5.95
C THR A 30 27.04 -6.59 -4.62
N GLN A 31 27.16 -7.88 -4.30
CA GLN A 31 26.77 -8.38 -2.97
C GLN A 31 27.54 -7.68 -1.85
N SER A 32 28.81 -7.34 -2.06
CA SER A 32 29.63 -6.65 -1.05
C SER A 32 29.13 -5.23 -0.81
N GLU A 33 28.89 -4.46 -1.87
CA GLU A 33 28.38 -3.09 -1.74
C GLU A 33 26.99 -3.08 -1.08
N LEU A 34 26.11 -4.03 -1.43
CA LEU A 34 24.80 -4.12 -0.81
C LEU A 34 24.89 -4.55 0.67
N CYS A 35 25.85 -5.41 1.03
CA CYS A 35 26.16 -5.69 2.43
C CYS A 35 26.52 -4.41 3.19
N ASP A 36 27.38 -3.58 2.62
CA ASP A 36 27.83 -2.33 3.24
C ASP A 36 26.69 -1.31 3.37
N LEU A 37 25.92 -1.10 2.29
CA LEU A 37 24.78 -0.17 2.27
C LEU A 37 23.67 -0.57 3.26
N LEU A 38 23.43 -1.87 3.43
CA LEU A 38 22.43 -2.38 4.37
C LEU A 38 23.01 -2.68 5.76
N GLY A 39 24.32 -2.59 5.96
CA GLY A 39 24.99 -3.01 7.19
C GLY A 39 24.73 -4.47 7.56
N LEU A 40 24.62 -5.35 6.56
CA LEU A 40 24.37 -6.79 6.71
C LEU A 40 25.61 -7.60 6.36
N SER A 41 25.80 -8.75 7.01
CA SER A 41 26.78 -9.73 6.54
C SER A 41 26.23 -10.54 5.35
N LEU A 42 27.10 -11.31 4.68
CA LEU A 42 26.76 -12.00 3.44
C LEU A 42 25.65 -13.05 3.58
N SER A 43 25.62 -13.78 4.71
CA SER A 43 24.61 -14.81 4.96
C SER A 43 23.18 -14.24 5.04
N PRO A 44 22.87 -13.28 5.93
CA PRO A 44 21.54 -12.67 5.99
C PRO A 44 21.20 -11.88 4.71
N LEU A 45 22.20 -11.32 4.01
CA LEU A 45 21.95 -10.70 2.72
C LEU A 45 21.43 -11.72 1.70
N ARG A 46 21.99 -12.92 1.62
CA ARG A 46 21.54 -13.95 0.66
C ARG A 46 20.10 -14.39 0.91
N GLU A 47 19.71 -14.57 2.16
CA GLU A 47 18.31 -14.86 2.53
C GLU A 47 17.39 -13.70 2.14
N THR A 48 17.84 -12.47 2.39
CA THR A 48 17.14 -11.25 2.01
C THR A 48 16.98 -11.14 0.48
N LEU A 49 18.02 -11.49 -0.29
CA LEU A 49 18.01 -11.41 -1.74
C LEU A 49 16.99 -12.36 -2.37
N VAL A 50 16.81 -13.57 -1.81
CA VAL A 50 15.74 -14.49 -2.26
C VAL A 50 14.37 -13.84 -2.08
N LEU A 51 14.13 -13.22 -0.93
CA LEU A 51 12.88 -12.50 -0.66
C LEU A 51 12.71 -11.28 -1.59
N LEU A 52 13.75 -10.48 -1.76
CA LEU A 52 13.71 -9.29 -2.63
C LEU A 52 13.48 -9.68 -4.11
N GLU A 53 14.08 -10.77 -4.57
CA GLU A 53 13.88 -11.30 -5.93
C GLU A 53 12.47 -11.86 -6.10
N GLU A 54 11.94 -12.61 -5.13
CA GLU A 54 10.55 -13.09 -5.11
C GLU A 54 9.55 -11.92 -5.20
N PHE A 55 9.88 -10.78 -4.60
CA PHE A 55 9.05 -9.57 -4.65
C PHE A 55 9.34 -8.65 -5.84
N GLY A 56 10.23 -9.05 -6.75
CA GLY A 56 10.58 -8.25 -7.93
C GLY A 56 11.19 -6.89 -7.57
N LEU A 57 11.96 -6.83 -6.49
CA LEU A 57 12.67 -5.63 -6.02
C LEU A 57 14.14 -5.61 -6.39
N VAL A 58 14.68 -6.78 -6.72
CA VAL A 58 16.00 -6.91 -7.31
C VAL A 58 15.94 -7.91 -8.46
N GLU A 59 16.83 -7.71 -9.42
CA GLU A 59 17.12 -8.69 -10.47
C GLU A 59 18.58 -9.15 -10.27
N ILE A 60 18.77 -10.42 -9.92
CA ILE A 60 20.12 -10.96 -9.67
C ILE A 60 20.71 -11.43 -11.00
N LYS A 61 21.71 -10.71 -11.51
CA LYS A 61 22.39 -11.05 -12.77
C LYS A 61 23.71 -11.77 -12.50
N PRO A 62 23.87 -13.02 -12.98
CA PRO A 62 25.14 -13.72 -12.86
C PRO A 62 26.29 -12.87 -13.41
N ARG A 63 27.30 -12.61 -12.58
CA ARG A 63 28.52 -11.81 -12.88
C ARG A 63 28.32 -10.31 -13.12
N ALA A 64 27.09 -9.81 -13.27
CA ALA A 64 26.81 -8.39 -13.48
C ALA A 64 26.32 -7.67 -12.21
N GLY A 65 26.05 -8.42 -11.14
CA GLY A 65 25.64 -7.86 -9.84
C GLY A 65 24.13 -7.97 -9.62
N ILE A 66 23.65 -7.19 -8.66
CA ILE A 66 22.26 -7.12 -8.22
C ILE A 66 21.73 -5.78 -8.70
N LYS A 67 20.79 -5.83 -9.64
CA LYS A 67 20.11 -4.62 -10.11
C LYS A 67 18.95 -4.34 -9.18
N ILE A 68 18.93 -3.16 -8.58
CA ILE A 68 17.78 -2.66 -7.85
C ILE A 68 16.71 -2.31 -8.87
N VAL A 69 15.52 -2.87 -8.72
CA VAL A 69 14.40 -2.63 -9.63
C VAL A 69 13.21 -2.09 -8.86
N TYR A 70 12.38 -1.32 -9.57
CA TYR A 70 11.04 -1.08 -9.07
C TYR A 70 10.17 -2.28 -9.40
N PRO A 71 9.12 -2.53 -8.58
CA PRO A 71 8.16 -3.56 -8.91
C PRO A 71 7.62 -3.30 -10.31
N GLU A 72 7.59 -4.32 -11.15
CA GLU A 72 7.10 -4.18 -12.52
C GLU A 72 5.65 -3.65 -12.52
N VAL A 73 5.31 -2.84 -13.53
CA VAL A 73 3.92 -2.35 -13.71
C VAL A 73 2.92 -3.52 -13.73
N ALA A 74 3.30 -4.64 -14.35
CA ALA A 74 2.50 -5.87 -14.36
C ALA A 74 2.26 -6.41 -12.94
N PHE A 75 3.33 -6.55 -12.14
CA PHE A 75 3.23 -6.98 -10.75
C PHE A 75 2.29 -6.09 -9.93
N ILE A 76 2.40 -4.76 -10.06
CA ILE A 76 1.51 -3.85 -9.32
C ILE A 76 0.06 -3.96 -9.80
N ARG A 77 -0.17 -4.18 -11.11
CA ARG A 77 -1.53 -4.43 -11.65
C ARG A 77 -2.13 -5.73 -11.10
N GLU A 78 -1.35 -6.80 -11.05
CA GLU A 78 -1.77 -8.08 -10.46
C GLU A 78 -2.15 -7.93 -8.98
N ASN A 79 -1.36 -7.16 -8.23
CA ASN A 79 -1.65 -6.85 -6.82
C ASN A 79 -2.94 -6.04 -6.67
N TYR A 80 -3.16 -5.03 -7.52
CA TYR A 80 -4.44 -4.30 -7.54
C TYR A 80 -5.61 -5.22 -7.86
N GLN A 81 -5.50 -6.06 -8.89
CA GLN A 81 -6.55 -6.99 -9.30
C GLN A 81 -6.95 -7.91 -8.13
N PHE A 82 -5.97 -8.49 -7.44
CA PHE A 82 -6.25 -9.37 -6.32
C PHE A 82 -6.83 -8.61 -5.11
N ARG A 83 -6.30 -7.41 -4.81
CA ARG A 83 -6.82 -6.56 -3.73
C ARG A 83 -8.28 -6.18 -3.98
N ILE A 84 -8.63 -5.78 -5.21
CA ILE A 84 -10.01 -5.48 -5.62
C ILE A 84 -10.92 -6.68 -5.34
N MET A 85 -10.53 -7.88 -5.77
CA MET A 85 -11.34 -9.09 -5.54
C MET A 85 -11.62 -9.32 -4.05
N ILE A 86 -10.59 -9.20 -3.20
CA ILE A 86 -10.72 -9.41 -1.75
C ILE A 86 -11.64 -8.35 -1.14
N GLU A 87 -11.40 -7.07 -1.42
CA GLU A 87 -12.12 -5.98 -0.76
C GLU A 87 -13.58 -5.86 -1.22
N ILE A 88 -13.85 -6.04 -2.51
CA ILE A 88 -15.23 -6.07 -3.03
C ILE A 88 -16.01 -7.26 -2.48
N PHE A 89 -15.37 -8.43 -2.36
CA PHE A 89 -16.00 -9.57 -1.69
C PHE A 89 -16.29 -9.28 -0.21
N SER A 90 -15.33 -8.68 0.49
CA SER A 90 -15.43 -8.35 1.92
C SER A 90 -16.57 -7.35 2.20
N LEU A 91 -16.79 -6.38 1.31
CA LEU A 91 -17.86 -5.39 1.45
C LEU A 91 -19.26 -5.99 1.55
N LYS A 92 -19.50 -7.16 0.95
CA LYS A 92 -20.80 -7.84 1.04
C LYS A 92 -21.13 -8.21 2.47
N SER A 93 -20.18 -8.82 3.18
CA SER A 93 -20.35 -9.21 4.59
C SER A 93 -20.21 -8.02 5.54
N PHE A 94 -19.33 -7.08 5.21
CA PHE A 94 -19.11 -5.89 6.03
C PHE A 94 -20.34 -4.98 6.06
N GLY A 95 -20.98 -4.75 4.90
CA GLY A 95 -22.14 -3.86 4.80
C GLY A 95 -23.32 -4.28 5.69
N ASP A 96 -23.51 -5.59 5.87
CA ASP A 96 -24.58 -6.14 6.73
C ASP A 96 -24.25 -6.03 8.23
N THR A 97 -22.98 -5.90 8.59
CA THR A 97 -22.49 -5.97 9.98
C THR A 97 -21.88 -4.67 10.50
N VAL A 98 -21.69 -3.68 9.63
CA VAL A 98 -21.07 -2.40 9.98
C VAL A 98 -21.87 -1.66 11.05
N SER A 99 -21.18 -1.22 12.09
CA SER A 99 -21.79 -0.50 13.21
C SER A 99 -21.85 1.00 12.95
N ASP A 100 -22.85 1.67 13.53
CA ASP A 100 -22.98 3.13 13.45
C ASP A 100 -21.77 3.83 14.09
N ALA A 101 -21.16 3.21 15.12
CA ALA A 101 -19.94 3.72 15.75
C ALA A 101 -18.74 3.73 14.79
N TRP A 102 -18.58 2.66 13.99
CA TRP A 102 -17.54 2.59 12.97
C TRP A 102 -17.76 3.64 11.87
N LEU A 103 -19.00 3.80 11.40
CA LEU A 103 -19.35 4.79 10.38
C LEU A 103 -19.06 6.22 10.86
N ALA A 104 -19.48 6.55 12.08
CA ALA A 104 -19.23 7.84 12.69
C ALA A 104 -17.73 8.13 12.86
N ASP A 105 -16.94 7.13 13.29
CA ASP A 105 -15.48 7.26 13.42
C ASP A 105 -14.81 7.47 12.05
N MET A 106 -15.17 6.68 11.04
CA MET A 106 -14.60 6.82 9.70
C MET A 106 -14.94 8.15 9.07
N ARG A 107 -16.21 8.58 9.12
CA ARG A 107 -16.62 9.89 8.61
C ARG A 107 -15.82 11.02 9.26
N THR A 108 -15.81 11.05 10.59
CA THR A 108 -15.14 12.12 11.35
C THR A 108 -13.65 12.21 11.00
N ASN A 109 -12.96 11.08 10.91
CA ASN A 109 -11.52 11.09 10.65
C ASN A 109 -11.20 11.39 9.18
N HIS A 110 -12.05 10.99 8.23
CA HIS A 110 -11.88 11.37 6.82
C HIS A 110 -12.12 12.86 6.61
N GLU A 111 -13.12 13.46 7.26
CA GLU A 111 -13.36 14.91 7.23
C GLU A 111 -12.17 15.70 7.79
N LYS A 112 -11.58 15.25 8.91
CA LYS A 112 -10.35 15.85 9.47
C LYS A 112 -9.18 15.77 8.49
N CYS A 113 -8.97 14.61 7.86
CA CYS A 113 -7.91 14.45 6.86
C CYS A 113 -8.14 15.37 5.66
N ARG A 114 -9.38 15.49 5.19
CA ARG A 114 -9.76 16.37 4.09
C ARG A 114 -9.42 17.84 4.38
N ILE A 115 -9.74 18.31 5.59
CA ILE A 115 -9.43 19.68 6.02
C ILE A 115 -7.92 19.89 6.04
N SER A 116 -7.16 19.02 6.70
CA SER A 116 -5.69 19.15 6.77
C SER A 116 -5.02 19.08 5.39
N LEU A 117 -5.61 18.33 4.44
CA LEU A 117 -5.11 18.27 3.07
C LEU A 117 -5.43 19.53 2.26
N THR A 118 -6.35 20.40 2.70
CA THR A 118 -6.82 21.58 1.93
C THR A 118 -6.58 22.93 2.61
N ASP A 119 -6.28 22.96 3.91
CA ASP A 119 -6.11 24.18 4.72
C ASP A 119 -4.71 24.80 4.68
N GLY A 120 -3.80 24.25 3.88
CA GLY A 120 -2.41 24.71 3.78
C GLY A 120 -1.47 24.14 4.84
N SER A 121 -1.90 23.17 5.66
CA SER A 121 -1.03 22.44 6.59
C SER A 121 0.22 21.89 5.89
N PRO A 122 1.36 21.73 6.59
CA PRO A 122 2.52 21.06 6.01
C PRO A 122 2.15 19.67 5.49
N PHE A 123 2.67 19.32 4.32
CA PHE A 123 2.27 18.09 3.64
C PHE A 123 2.48 16.84 4.51
N GLU A 124 3.64 16.71 5.18
CA GLU A 124 3.93 15.54 6.02
C GLU A 124 2.98 15.40 7.22
N THR A 125 2.54 16.54 7.79
CA THR A 125 1.55 16.58 8.88
C THR A 125 0.16 16.13 8.41
N ALA A 126 -0.22 16.45 7.18
CA ALA A 126 -1.52 16.06 6.61
C ALA A 126 -1.50 14.64 6.02
N HIS A 127 -0.37 14.23 5.47
CA HIS A 127 -0.19 12.99 4.72
C HIS A 127 -0.15 11.75 5.61
N THR A 128 0.63 11.78 6.69
CA THR A 128 0.83 10.60 7.55
C THR A 128 -0.48 10.10 8.18
N PRO A 129 -1.31 10.97 8.80
CA PRO A 129 -2.59 10.55 9.36
C PRO A 129 -3.54 9.96 8.29
N PHE A 130 -3.53 10.53 7.08
CA PHE A 130 -4.33 10.01 5.99
C PHE A 130 -3.91 8.59 5.58
N LEU A 131 -2.61 8.30 5.46
CA LEU A 131 -2.14 6.95 5.11
C LEU A 131 -2.50 5.90 6.16
N GLU A 132 -2.47 6.27 7.43
CA GLU A 132 -2.89 5.40 8.53
C GLU A 132 -4.40 5.13 8.46
N LEU A 133 -5.20 6.17 8.21
CA LEU A 133 -6.65 6.07 8.08
C LEU A 133 -7.07 5.23 6.86
N ASP A 134 -6.45 5.47 5.71
CA ASP A 134 -6.58 4.66 4.49
C ASP A 134 -6.33 3.18 4.80
N GLY A 135 -5.20 2.90 5.46
CA GLY A 135 -4.83 1.55 5.86
C GLY A 135 -5.87 0.88 6.72
N ARG A 136 -6.30 1.60 7.76
CA ARG A 136 -7.27 1.12 8.74
C ARG A 136 -8.61 0.79 8.07
N MET A 137 -9.16 1.68 7.25
CA MET A 137 -10.47 1.47 6.61
C MET A 137 -10.48 0.20 5.76
N HIS A 138 -9.53 0.06 4.83
CA HIS A 138 -9.44 -1.12 3.96
C HIS A 138 -9.22 -2.41 4.75
N ARG A 139 -8.33 -2.38 5.74
CA ARG A 139 -8.04 -3.52 6.60
C ARG A 139 -9.24 -3.98 7.40
N GLU A 140 -10.00 -3.05 8.00
CA GLU A 140 -11.16 -3.38 8.84
C GLU A 140 -12.32 -3.96 8.02
N ILE A 141 -12.52 -3.46 6.79
CA ILE A 141 -13.47 -4.07 5.83
C ILE A 141 -13.11 -5.54 5.59
N VAL A 142 -11.83 -5.84 5.31
CA VAL A 142 -11.38 -7.22 5.04
C VAL A 142 -11.39 -8.09 6.30
N ALA A 143 -10.99 -7.54 7.44
CA ALA A 143 -10.97 -8.24 8.72
C ALA A 143 -12.36 -8.72 9.16
N SER A 144 -13.43 -8.09 8.69
CA SER A 144 -14.82 -8.49 8.95
C SER A 144 -15.14 -9.93 8.52
N LEU A 145 -14.38 -10.48 7.56
CA LEU A 145 -14.54 -11.87 7.13
C LEU A 145 -14.10 -12.89 8.19
N GLY A 146 -13.37 -12.47 9.22
CA GLY A 146 -12.82 -13.37 10.24
C GLY A 146 -11.83 -14.40 9.71
N ASN A 147 -11.31 -14.20 8.49
CA ASN A 147 -10.42 -15.13 7.81
C ASN A 147 -8.99 -14.60 7.80
N ARG A 148 -8.14 -15.18 8.66
CA ARG A 148 -6.73 -14.80 8.79
C ARG A 148 -5.95 -14.93 7.48
N ALA A 149 -6.19 -15.96 6.68
CA ALA A 149 -5.45 -16.15 5.43
C ALA A 149 -5.76 -15.04 4.41
N ILE A 150 -7.01 -14.57 4.37
CA ILE A 150 -7.42 -13.44 3.52
C ILE A 150 -6.78 -12.14 4.03
N LEU A 151 -6.85 -11.88 5.34
CA LEU A 151 -6.28 -10.66 5.94
C LEU A 151 -4.76 -10.58 5.73
N ASP A 152 -4.02 -11.65 6.04
CA ASP A 152 -2.55 -11.71 5.85
C ASP A 152 -2.19 -11.47 4.36
N THR A 153 -3.00 -11.98 3.44
CA THR A 153 -2.80 -11.76 1.99
C THR A 153 -3.07 -10.31 1.61
N HIS A 154 -4.18 -9.73 2.08
CA HIS A 154 -4.54 -8.34 1.82
C HIS A 154 -3.47 -7.36 2.31
N GLU A 155 -2.95 -7.57 3.52
CA GLU A 155 -1.88 -6.73 4.09
C GLU A 155 -0.62 -6.77 3.20
N ARG A 156 -0.25 -7.94 2.67
CA ARG A 156 0.88 -8.07 1.73
C ARG A 156 0.64 -7.35 0.40
N LEU A 157 -0.57 -7.43 -0.15
CA LEU A 157 -0.94 -6.75 -1.41
C LEU A 157 -0.92 -5.23 -1.25
N GLN A 158 -1.49 -4.73 -0.15
CA GLN A 158 -1.51 -3.31 0.17
C GLN A 158 -0.09 -2.77 0.32
N GLU A 159 0.80 -3.52 0.97
CA GLU A 159 2.19 -3.11 1.14
C GLU A 159 2.96 -3.01 -0.18
N ASN A 160 2.74 -3.97 -1.10
CA ASN A 160 3.32 -3.95 -2.44
C ASN A 160 2.87 -2.69 -3.21
N ILE A 161 1.59 -2.35 -3.15
CA ILE A 161 1.03 -1.16 -3.80
C ILE A 161 1.60 0.13 -3.19
N ARG A 162 1.65 0.22 -1.85
CA ARG A 162 2.19 1.39 -1.15
C ARG A 162 3.65 1.65 -1.47
N MET A 163 4.44 0.59 -1.56
CA MET A 163 5.83 0.68 -1.98
C MET A 163 5.95 1.29 -3.39
N ALA A 164 5.15 0.81 -4.35
CA ALA A 164 5.13 1.39 -5.69
C ALA A 164 4.68 2.86 -5.70
N GLN A 165 3.68 3.24 -4.91
CA GLN A 165 3.21 4.62 -4.80
C GLN A 165 4.24 5.57 -4.17
N ARG A 166 5.04 5.09 -3.20
CA ARG A 166 6.11 5.90 -2.56
C ARG A 166 7.26 6.15 -3.51
N VAL A 167 7.67 5.10 -4.21
CA VAL A 167 8.73 5.12 -5.21
C VAL A 167 8.39 6.07 -6.36
N HIS A 168 7.17 5.98 -6.88
CA HIS A 168 6.72 6.79 -8.01
C HIS A 168 6.09 8.10 -7.53
N ARG A 169 6.57 8.70 -6.43
CA ARG A 169 6.02 9.96 -5.88
C ARG A 169 6.04 11.05 -6.95
N ARG A 170 4.86 11.40 -7.46
CA ARG A 170 4.70 12.38 -8.55
C ARG A 170 4.35 13.78 -8.02
N PRO A 171 4.69 14.84 -8.77
CA PRO A 171 4.10 16.17 -8.56
C PRO A 171 2.56 16.10 -8.53
N GLY A 172 1.92 16.90 -7.68
CA GLY A 172 0.45 16.89 -7.53
C GLY A 172 -0.11 15.87 -6.53
N PHE A 173 0.77 15.12 -5.83
CA PHE A 173 0.39 14.09 -4.87
C PHE A 173 -0.66 14.53 -3.83
N ARG A 174 -0.63 15.78 -3.37
CA ARG A 174 -1.61 16.30 -2.39
C ARG A 174 -3.05 16.30 -2.94
N GLY A 175 -3.25 16.65 -4.21
CA GLY A 175 -4.57 16.61 -4.85
C GLY A 175 -5.13 15.20 -4.91
N TYR A 176 -4.28 14.22 -5.24
CA TYR A 176 -4.65 12.81 -5.26
C TYR A 176 -5.10 12.26 -3.91
N LEU A 177 -4.56 12.77 -2.80
CA LEU A 177 -5.03 12.39 -1.47
C LEU A 177 -6.44 12.94 -1.21
N VAL A 178 -6.72 14.17 -1.63
CA VAL A 178 -8.08 14.75 -1.53
C VAL A 178 -9.08 13.93 -2.33
N ASP A 179 -8.74 13.58 -3.58
CA ASP A 179 -9.58 12.72 -4.42
C ASP A 179 -9.85 11.36 -3.73
N THR A 180 -8.82 10.78 -3.12
CA THR A 180 -8.94 9.50 -2.43
C THR A 180 -9.83 9.60 -1.18
N VAL A 181 -9.73 10.69 -0.41
CA VAL A 181 -10.66 10.95 0.69
C VAL A 181 -12.10 11.06 0.17
N ASP A 182 -12.32 11.82 -0.90
CA ASP A 182 -13.65 12.01 -1.48
C ASP A 182 -14.23 10.70 -2.09
N GLU A 183 -13.37 9.80 -2.55
CA GLU A 183 -13.72 8.41 -2.92
C GLU A 183 -14.14 7.58 -1.70
N HIS A 184 -13.37 7.59 -0.61
CA HIS A 184 -13.72 6.87 0.63
C HIS A 184 -15.03 7.37 1.24
N MET A 185 -15.25 8.70 1.22
CA MET A 185 -16.49 9.30 1.72
C MET A 185 -17.73 8.84 0.95
N ARG A 186 -17.61 8.49 -0.34
CA ARG A 186 -18.70 7.88 -1.12
C ARG A 186 -19.02 6.46 -0.65
N VAL A 187 -18.01 5.67 -0.33
CA VAL A 187 -18.19 4.32 0.26
C VAL A 187 -18.89 4.44 1.61
N ILE A 188 -18.42 5.32 2.49
CA ILE A 188 -19.00 5.55 3.82
C ILE A 188 -20.46 6.00 3.71
N ALA A 189 -20.77 6.95 2.83
CA ALA A 189 -22.13 7.44 2.63
C ALA A 189 -23.10 6.36 2.11
N ALA A 190 -22.63 5.42 1.29
CA ALA A 190 -23.45 4.29 0.84
C ALA A 190 -23.70 3.30 1.99
N LEU A 191 -22.67 2.99 2.80
CA LEU A 191 -22.81 2.13 3.98
C LEU A 191 -23.77 2.70 5.03
N GLU A 192 -23.77 4.02 5.25
CA GLU A 192 -24.73 4.70 6.13
C GLU A 192 -26.18 4.55 5.66
N GLN A 193 -26.40 4.54 4.35
CA GLN A 193 -27.71 4.29 3.74
C GLN A 193 -28.07 2.80 3.70
N ARG A 194 -27.19 1.94 4.24
CA ARG A 194 -27.29 0.46 4.14
C ARG A 194 -27.37 -0.01 2.69
N ASP A 195 -26.82 0.77 1.76
CA ASP A 195 -26.71 0.44 0.35
C ASP A 195 -25.38 -0.27 0.07
N VAL A 196 -25.37 -1.59 0.30
CA VAL A 196 -24.20 -2.44 0.07
C VAL A 196 -23.79 -2.44 -1.41
N ALA A 197 -24.75 -2.37 -2.33
CA ALA A 197 -24.48 -2.32 -3.76
C ALA A 197 -23.80 -1.00 -4.16
N GLY A 198 -24.29 0.12 -3.64
CA GLY A 198 -23.65 1.43 -3.81
C GLY A 198 -22.26 1.50 -3.20
N ALA A 199 -22.04 0.89 -2.04
CA ALA A 199 -20.72 0.83 -1.40
C ALA A 199 -19.71 0.04 -2.25
N ILE A 200 -20.13 -1.08 -2.83
CA ILE A 200 -19.33 -1.87 -3.78
C ILE A 200 -18.97 -1.04 -5.01
N ALA A 201 -19.95 -0.41 -5.66
CA ALA A 201 -19.71 0.42 -6.84
C ALA A 201 -18.77 1.60 -6.54
N ALA A 202 -18.91 2.24 -5.37
CA ALA A 202 -18.03 3.30 -4.94
C ALA A 202 -16.59 2.81 -4.70
N MET A 203 -16.41 1.62 -4.13
CA MET A 203 -15.09 1.02 -3.92
C MET A 203 -14.43 0.59 -5.24
N GLU A 204 -15.20 0.07 -6.20
CA GLU A 204 -14.69 -0.21 -7.55
C GLU A 204 -14.21 1.08 -8.25
N ALA A 205 -14.98 2.16 -8.14
CA ALA A 205 -14.60 3.47 -8.68
C ALA A 205 -13.34 4.03 -8.00
N HIS A 206 -13.22 3.88 -6.67
CA HIS A 206 -12.01 4.21 -5.92
C HIS A 206 -10.79 3.46 -6.47
N PHE A 207 -10.89 2.15 -6.67
CA PHE A 207 -9.80 1.36 -7.22
C PHE A 207 -9.43 1.73 -8.65
N GLN A 208 -10.42 2.09 -9.49
CA GLN A 208 -10.15 2.63 -10.82
C GLN A 208 -9.35 3.94 -10.75
N GLY A 209 -9.75 4.86 -9.87
CA GLY A 209 -9.03 6.11 -9.62
C GLY A 209 -7.61 5.88 -9.10
N SER A 210 -7.46 5.03 -8.08
CA SER A 210 -6.17 4.68 -7.47
C SER A 210 -5.22 4.01 -8.47
N THR A 211 -5.73 3.07 -9.28
CA THR A 211 -5.00 2.42 -10.37
C THR A 211 -4.56 3.43 -11.43
N HIS A 212 -5.47 4.31 -11.87
CA HIS A 212 -5.17 5.35 -12.84
C HIS A 212 -4.07 6.28 -12.31
N ARG A 213 -4.18 6.78 -11.09
CA ARG A 213 -3.17 7.66 -10.47
C ARG A 213 -1.81 6.96 -10.30
N THR A 214 -1.80 5.64 -10.13
CA THR A 214 -0.55 4.86 -10.05
C THR A 214 0.14 4.70 -11.41
N PHE A 215 -0.63 4.51 -12.49
CA PHE A 215 -0.08 4.13 -13.80
C PHE A 215 -0.14 5.20 -14.90
N ALA A 216 -0.97 6.23 -14.77
CA ALA A 216 -1.05 7.31 -15.77
C ALA A 216 0.29 8.04 -15.82
N ALA A 217 0.95 8.01 -16.98
CA ALA A 217 2.26 8.61 -17.27
C ALA A 217 2.18 10.13 -17.36
#